data_AF-A0A2S6IBZ5-F1
#
_entry.id   AF-A0A2S6IBZ5-F1
#
_cell.length_a   1.000
_cell.length_b   1.000
_cell.length_c   1.000
_cell.angle_alpha   90.00
_cell.angle_beta   90.00
_cell.angle_gamma   90.00
#
_symmetry.space_group_name_H-M   'P 1'
#
loop_
_entity.id
_entity.type
_entity.pdbx_description
1 polymer ?
#
loop_
_entity_poly.entity_id
_entity_poly.type
_entity_poly.pdbx_seq_one_letter_code
_entity_poly.pdbx_strand_id
1 'polypeptide(L)'
;MSHVAAALLAELSPVELRRFELVVEKHAPTLWRNPFVSSRWDGARYLAETVEWLGGMFLAWTFRAVIEVAQHYLEQHPEVLELSEEEQRRRAEQRQAEATALEAEAKEAKTAGDTARVVELLDRIELIQPDYRLSGGYELARIRDALRDQLPAQAAPAAG
;
A
#
# COMPACT_ATOMS: atom_id res chain seq x y z
N MET A 1 -21.18 10.20 -10.01
CA MET A 1 -19.80 9.90 -9.56
C MET A 1 -19.27 11.09 -8.79
N SER A 2 -18.70 10.89 -7.60
CA SER A 2 -18.13 12.00 -6.81
C SER A 2 -16.76 12.37 -7.39
N HIS A 3 -16.64 13.58 -7.96
CA HIS A 3 -15.34 14.12 -8.41
C HIS A 3 -14.30 14.17 -7.28
N VAL A 4 -14.74 14.16 -6.03
CA VAL A 4 -13.89 14.22 -4.83
C VAL A 4 -13.13 12.91 -4.63
N ALA A 5 -13.77 11.74 -4.81
CA ALA A 5 -13.13 10.45 -4.60
C ALA A 5 -11.96 10.19 -5.57
N ALA A 6 -12.18 10.51 -6.85
CA ALA A 6 -11.15 10.35 -7.88
C ALA A 6 -9.98 11.33 -7.68
N ALA A 7 -10.26 12.56 -7.25
CA ALA A 7 -9.22 13.54 -6.94
C ALA A 7 -8.35 13.09 -5.74
N LEU A 8 -8.99 12.58 -4.68
CA LEU A 8 -8.27 12.11 -3.48
C LEU A 8 -7.41 10.87 -3.76
N LEU A 9 -7.92 9.90 -4.54
CA LEU A 9 -7.11 8.76 -4.97
C LEU A 9 -5.88 9.19 -5.78
N ALA A 10 -5.99 10.27 -6.56
CA ALA A 10 -4.88 10.82 -7.33
C ALA A 10 -3.85 11.58 -6.47
N GLU A 11 -4.20 11.97 -5.25
CA GLU A 11 -3.29 12.62 -4.29
C GLU A 11 -2.45 11.62 -3.49
N LEU A 12 -2.86 10.34 -3.44
CA LEU A 12 -2.10 9.30 -2.75
C LEU A 12 -0.79 9.02 -3.49
N SER A 13 0.30 8.93 -2.72
CA SER A 13 1.52 8.34 -3.25
C SER A 13 1.26 6.89 -3.68
N PRO A 14 2.05 6.33 -4.62
CA PRO A 14 1.89 4.94 -5.05
C PRO A 14 1.89 3.93 -3.89
N VAL A 15 2.66 4.19 -2.82
CA VAL A 15 2.72 3.34 -1.62
C VAL A 15 1.45 3.44 -0.79
N GLU A 16 0.91 4.65 -0.61
CA GLU A 16 -0.35 4.85 0.12
C GLU A 16 -1.54 4.26 -0.63
N LEU A 17 -1.58 4.43 -1.97
CA LEU A 17 -2.58 3.79 -2.81
C LEU A 17 -2.49 2.26 -2.66
N ARG A 18 -1.28 1.69 -2.74
CA ARG A 18 -1.10 0.25 -2.54
C ARG A 18 -1.59 -0.20 -1.16
N ARG A 19 -1.25 0.53 -0.11
CA ARG A 19 -1.68 0.20 1.25
C ARG A 19 -3.21 0.23 1.37
N PHE A 20 -3.85 1.22 0.77
CA PHE A 20 -5.30 1.29 0.65
C PHE A 20 -5.88 0.06 -0.06
N GLU A 21 -5.34 -0.32 -1.23
CA GLU A 21 -5.78 -1.52 -1.96
C GLU A 21 -5.71 -2.78 -1.10
N LEU A 22 -4.58 -3.00 -0.40
CA LEU A 22 -4.37 -4.17 0.44
C LEU A 22 -5.33 -4.23 1.63
N VAL A 23 -5.65 -3.07 2.21
CA VAL A 23 -6.66 -2.95 3.26
C VAL A 23 -8.03 -3.33 2.72
N VAL A 24 -8.42 -2.81 1.55
CA VAL A 24 -9.71 -3.13 0.93
C VAL A 24 -9.76 -4.63 0.60
N GLU A 25 -8.72 -5.19 -0.02
CA GLU A 25 -8.64 -6.62 -0.34
C GLU A 25 -8.82 -7.53 0.88
N LYS A 26 -8.22 -7.14 2.02
CA LYS A 26 -8.23 -7.93 3.25
C LYS A 26 -9.57 -7.87 3.99
N HIS A 27 -10.27 -6.74 3.94
CA HIS A 27 -11.39 -6.48 4.83
C HIS A 27 -12.75 -6.41 4.10
N ALA A 28 -12.78 -5.93 2.86
CA ALA A 28 -14.03 -5.78 2.12
C ALA A 28 -14.80 -7.10 1.92
N PRO A 29 -14.18 -8.26 1.59
CA PRO A 29 -14.93 -9.51 1.42
C PRO A 29 -15.73 -9.91 2.67
N THR A 30 -15.09 -9.82 3.84
CA THR A 30 -15.71 -10.19 5.12
C THR A 30 -16.79 -9.20 5.53
N LEU A 31 -16.52 -7.91 5.38
CA LEU A 31 -17.50 -6.86 5.69
C LEU A 31 -18.72 -6.92 4.75
N TRP A 32 -18.52 -7.25 3.47
CA TRP A 32 -19.60 -7.37 2.50
C TRP A 32 -20.55 -8.53 2.78
N ARG A 33 -20.04 -9.62 3.35
CA ARG A 33 -20.85 -10.78 3.76
C ARG A 33 -21.55 -10.57 5.11
N ASN A 34 -21.32 -9.45 5.78
CA ASN A 34 -21.97 -9.14 7.05
C ASN A 34 -23.47 -8.87 6.84
N PRO A 35 -24.38 -9.60 7.51
CA PRO A 35 -25.83 -9.40 7.34
C PRO A 35 -26.33 -8.01 7.76
N PHE A 36 -25.52 -7.25 8.52
CA PHE A 36 -25.82 -5.87 8.91
C PHE A 36 -25.37 -4.82 7.87
N VAL A 37 -24.63 -5.24 6.83
CA VAL A 37 -24.23 -4.38 5.71
C VAL A 37 -25.33 -4.46 4.65
N SER A 38 -26.17 -3.43 4.60
CA SER A 38 -27.32 -3.38 3.69
C SER A 38 -27.02 -2.69 2.36
N SER A 39 -25.86 -2.04 2.25
CA SER A 39 -25.48 -1.23 1.10
C SER A 39 -23.95 -1.13 0.91
N ARG A 40 -23.52 -0.71 -0.29
CA ARG A 40 -22.12 -0.31 -0.57
C ARG A 40 -21.62 0.79 0.35
N TRP A 41 -22.50 1.72 0.71
CA TRP A 41 -22.20 2.78 1.66
C TRP A 41 -21.91 2.21 3.06
N ASP A 42 -22.73 1.26 3.54
CA ASP A 42 -22.49 0.62 4.83
C ASP A 42 -21.16 -0.14 4.83
N GLY A 43 -20.88 -0.90 3.77
CA GLY A 43 -19.62 -1.63 3.64
C GLY A 43 -18.40 -0.71 3.65
N ALA A 44 -18.45 0.38 2.88
CA ALA A 44 -17.39 1.38 2.85
C ALA A 44 -17.23 2.11 4.20
N ARG A 45 -18.34 2.42 4.90
CA ARG A 45 -18.33 2.97 6.26
C ARG A 45 -17.67 2.02 7.25
N TYR A 46 -18.06 0.74 7.28
CA TYR A 46 -17.45 -0.25 8.16
C TYR A 46 -15.96 -0.44 7.86
N LEU A 47 -15.57 -0.46 6.59
CA LEU A 47 -14.16 -0.54 6.22
C LEU A 47 -13.38 0.64 6.80
N ALA A 48 -13.93 1.85 6.64
CA ALA A 48 -13.33 3.07 7.16
C ALA A 48 -13.26 3.06 8.71
N GLU A 49 -14.30 2.59 9.41
CA GLU A 49 -14.35 2.55 10.89
C GLU A 49 -13.44 1.49 11.52
N THR A 50 -13.28 0.35 10.85
CA THR A 50 -12.62 -0.84 11.44
C THR A 50 -11.12 -0.89 11.19
N VAL A 51 -10.61 -0.13 10.22
CA VAL A 51 -9.20 -0.17 9.85
C VAL A 51 -8.50 1.08 10.37
N GLU A 52 -7.69 0.89 11.42
CA GLU A 52 -6.92 1.95 12.09
C GLU A 52 -6.05 2.78 11.12
N TRP A 53 -5.53 2.18 10.04
CA TRP A 53 -4.78 2.94 9.04
C TRP A 53 -5.65 3.89 8.21
N LEU A 54 -6.87 3.48 7.83
CA LEU A 54 -7.87 4.41 7.28
C LEU A 54 -8.28 5.46 8.33
N GLY A 55 -8.24 5.05 9.60
CA GLY A 55 -8.21 5.90 10.79
C GLY A 55 -7.26 7.10 10.70
N GLY A 56 -6.00 6.82 10.35
CA GLY A 56 -4.96 7.84 10.14
C GLY A 56 -5.23 8.74 8.94
N MET A 57 -5.78 8.20 7.86
CA MET A 57 -6.25 9.01 6.72
C MET A 57 -7.38 9.96 7.11
N PHE A 58 -8.21 9.64 8.12
CA PHE A 58 -9.23 10.58 8.63
C PHE A 58 -8.68 11.81 9.32
N LEU A 59 -7.43 11.77 9.79
CA LEU A 59 -6.79 12.96 10.34
C LEU A 59 -6.40 13.95 9.24
N ALA A 60 -6.11 13.43 8.04
CA ALA A 60 -5.80 14.23 6.87
C ALA A 60 -7.06 14.62 6.07
N TRP A 61 -8.05 13.72 5.99
CA TRP A 61 -9.26 13.86 5.16
C TRP A 61 -10.53 13.65 5.98
N THR A 62 -11.68 14.16 5.49
CA THR A 62 -12.94 13.90 6.18
C THR A 62 -13.31 12.41 6.16
N PHE A 63 -13.98 11.93 7.21
CA PHE A 63 -14.51 10.56 7.28
C PHE A 63 -15.36 10.17 6.05
N ARG A 64 -16.19 11.12 5.58
CA ARG A 64 -16.98 10.98 4.37
C ARG A 64 -16.13 10.76 3.12
N ALA A 65 -15.02 11.50 2.98
CA ALA A 65 -14.14 11.39 1.82
C ALA A 65 -13.51 10.00 1.71
N VAL A 66 -13.08 9.39 2.82
CA VAL A 66 -12.54 8.03 2.83
C VAL A 66 -13.61 6.99 2.44
N ILE A 67 -14.86 7.16 2.87
CA ILE A 67 -15.98 6.31 2.43
C ILE A 67 -16.20 6.44 0.93
N GLU A 68 -16.22 7.66 0.40
CA GLU A 68 -16.42 7.90 -1.04
C GLU A 68 -15.28 7.29 -1.87
N VAL A 69 -14.04 7.33 -1.37
CA VAL A 69 -12.87 6.66 -1.98
C VAL A 69 -13.01 5.13 -1.96
N ALA A 70 -13.35 4.55 -0.81
CA ALA A 70 -13.60 3.11 -0.67
C ALA A 70 -14.73 2.62 -1.59
N GLN A 71 -15.84 3.36 -1.63
CA GLN A 71 -16.94 3.06 -2.53
C GLN A 71 -16.49 3.12 -4.00
N HIS A 72 -15.79 4.19 -4.39
CA HIS A 72 -15.31 4.34 -5.76
C HIS A 72 -14.40 3.18 -6.18
N TYR A 73 -13.45 2.80 -5.32
CA TYR A 73 -12.58 1.66 -5.58
C TYR A 73 -13.36 0.35 -5.75
N LEU A 74 -14.32 0.06 -4.86
CA LEU A 74 -15.15 -1.15 -4.95
C LEU A 74 -16.08 -1.17 -6.18
N GLU A 75 -16.45 0.01 -6.71
CA GLU A 75 -17.18 0.12 -7.98
C GLU A 75 -16.28 -0.22 -9.18
N GLN A 76 -14.99 0.13 -9.13
CA GLN A 76 -14.02 -0.21 -10.17
C GLN A 76 -13.51 -1.66 -10.07
N HIS A 77 -13.49 -2.21 -8.85
CA HIS A 77 -12.94 -3.52 -8.53
C HIS A 77 -13.97 -4.42 -7.82
N PRO A 78 -15.12 -4.73 -8.45
CA PRO A 78 -16.16 -5.55 -7.82
C PRO A 78 -15.67 -6.95 -7.45
N GLU A 79 -14.68 -7.49 -8.17
CA GLU A 79 -14.07 -8.80 -7.92
C GLU A 79 -13.43 -8.92 -6.53
N VAL A 80 -13.04 -7.79 -5.92
CA VAL A 80 -12.47 -7.78 -4.57
C VAL A 80 -13.48 -8.26 -3.54
N LEU A 81 -14.79 -8.02 -3.74
CA LEU A 81 -15.83 -8.44 -2.80
C LEU A 81 -16.04 -9.96 -2.78
N GLU A 82 -15.60 -10.65 -3.83
CA GLU A 82 -15.81 -12.08 -4.03
C GLU A 82 -14.63 -12.94 -3.56
N LEU A 83 -13.51 -12.32 -3.15
CA LEU A 83 -12.32 -13.05 -2.73
C LEU A 83 -12.59 -13.98 -1.56
N SER A 84 -12.24 -15.27 -1.74
CA SER A 84 -12.24 -16.23 -0.64
C SER A 84 -11.10 -15.95 0.34
N GLU A 85 -11.21 -16.43 1.57
CA GLU A 85 -10.11 -16.34 2.55
C GLU A 85 -8.84 -17.05 2.05
N GLU A 86 -9.01 -18.16 1.34
CA GLU A 86 -7.90 -18.90 0.73
C GLU A 86 -7.20 -18.08 -0.35
N GLU A 87 -7.95 -17.40 -1.21
CA GLU A 87 -7.39 -16.52 -2.24
C GLU A 87 -6.70 -15.30 -1.63
N GLN A 88 -7.30 -14.68 -0.61
CA GLN A 88 -6.68 -13.59 0.13
C GLN A 88 -5.34 -14.03 0.75
N ARG A 89 -5.32 -15.21 1.40
CA ARG A 89 -4.10 -15.79 1.97
C ARG A 89 -3.06 -16.07 0.89
N ARG A 90 -3.44 -16.69 -0.23
CA ARG A 90 -2.55 -16.99 -1.36
C ARG A 90 -1.91 -15.72 -1.93
N ARG A 91 -2.69 -14.66 -2.12
CA ARG A 91 -2.16 -13.35 -2.58
C ARG A 91 -1.21 -12.73 -1.56
N ALA A 92 -1.53 -12.81 -0.28
CA ALA A 92 -0.65 -12.32 0.79
C ALA A 92 0.68 -13.08 0.84
N GLU A 93 0.64 -14.41 0.73
CA GLU A 93 1.84 -15.28 0.66
C GLU A 93 2.68 -14.96 -0.57
N GLN A 94 2.05 -14.76 -1.74
CA GLN A 94 2.75 -14.40 -2.97
C GLN A 94 3.49 -13.07 -2.83
N ARG A 95 2.83 -12.03 -2.31
CA ARG A 95 3.46 -10.72 -2.05
C ARG A 95 4.60 -10.84 -1.05
N GLN A 96 4.42 -11.61 0.01
CA GLN A 96 5.46 -11.84 1.02
C GLN A 96 6.68 -12.54 0.42
N ALA A 97 6.47 -13.55 -0.43
CA ALA A 97 7.54 -14.26 -1.12
C ALA A 97 8.31 -13.34 -2.09
N GLU A 98 7.60 -12.52 -2.86
CA GLU A 98 8.20 -11.55 -3.77
C GLU A 98 9.03 -10.50 -3.01
N ALA A 99 8.48 -9.93 -1.94
CA ALA A 99 9.20 -8.98 -1.08
C ALA A 99 10.45 -9.61 -0.44
N THR A 100 10.37 -10.88 -0.05
CA THR A 100 11.52 -11.63 0.49
C THR A 100 12.62 -11.84 -0.55
N ALA A 101 12.25 -12.14 -1.80
CA ALA A 101 13.21 -12.28 -2.90
C ALA A 101 13.92 -10.96 -3.20
N LEU A 102 13.17 -9.85 -3.25
CA LEU A 102 13.75 -8.51 -3.43
C LEU A 102 14.65 -8.09 -2.27
N GLU A 103 14.32 -8.47 -1.03
CA GLU A 103 15.22 -8.22 0.11
C GLU A 103 16.53 -8.98 -0.04
N ALA A 104 16.50 -10.22 -0.55
CA ALA A 104 17.71 -11.00 -0.81
C ALA A 104 18.58 -10.29 -1.88
N GLU A 105 17.99 -9.86 -2.99
CA GLU A 105 18.68 -9.05 -4.01
C GLU A 105 19.27 -7.76 -3.41
N ALA A 106 18.53 -7.09 -2.51
CA ALA A 106 19.00 -5.86 -1.88
C ALA A 106 20.22 -6.11 -0.97
N LYS A 107 20.28 -7.26 -0.30
CA LYS A 107 21.45 -7.66 0.50
C LYS A 107 22.67 -7.95 -0.38
N GLU A 108 22.47 -8.58 -1.53
CA GLU A 108 23.53 -8.82 -2.51
C GLU A 108 24.08 -7.51 -3.07
N ALA A 109 23.19 -6.61 -3.51
CA ALA A 109 23.55 -5.27 -3.98
C ALA A 109 24.31 -4.46 -2.92
N LYS A 110 23.87 -4.53 -1.66
CA LYS A 110 24.56 -3.89 -0.53
C LYS A 110 25.97 -4.46 -0.34
N THR A 111 26.13 -5.78 -0.44
CA THR A 111 27.44 -6.44 -0.33
C THR A 111 28.37 -6.03 -1.47
N ALA A 112 27.83 -5.78 -2.67
CA ALA A 112 28.57 -5.24 -3.80
C ALA A 112 28.86 -3.73 -3.71
N GLY A 113 28.33 -3.02 -2.69
CA GLY A 113 28.48 -1.58 -2.53
C GLY A 113 27.58 -0.74 -3.46
N ASP A 114 26.58 -1.35 -4.10
CA ASP A 114 25.65 -0.66 -5.01
C ASP A 114 24.46 -0.07 -4.24
N THR A 115 24.71 1.04 -3.54
CA THR A 115 23.68 1.73 -2.74
C THR A 115 22.47 2.16 -3.58
N ALA A 116 22.67 2.56 -4.84
CA ALA A 116 21.58 2.98 -5.71
C ALA A 116 20.62 1.82 -5.98
N ARG A 117 21.16 0.63 -6.29
CA ARG A 117 20.36 -0.58 -6.48
C ARG A 117 19.64 -1.02 -5.21
N VAL A 118 20.27 -0.86 -4.04
CA VAL A 118 19.60 -1.15 -2.75
C VAL A 118 18.37 -0.27 -2.58
N VAL A 119 18.49 1.05 -2.80
CA VAL A 119 17.35 1.98 -2.66
C VAL A 119 16.21 1.61 -3.63
N GLU A 120 16.53 1.32 -4.89
CA GLU A 120 15.54 0.90 -5.89
C GLU A 120 14.79 -0.37 -5.46
N LEU A 121 15.52 -1.38 -4.96
CA LEU A 121 14.91 -2.63 -4.50
C LEU A 121 14.03 -2.42 -3.26
N LEU A 122 14.45 -1.56 -2.33
CA LEU A 122 13.61 -1.20 -1.18
C LEU A 122 12.34 -0.48 -1.62
N ASP A 123 12.41 0.46 -2.57
CA ASP A 123 11.22 1.11 -3.14
C ASP A 123 10.25 0.09 -3.74
N ARG A 124 10.76 -0.91 -4.48
CA ARG A 124 9.93 -1.98 -5.05
C ARG A 124 9.26 -2.83 -3.97
N ILE A 125 9.97 -3.18 -2.90
CA ILE A 125 9.38 -3.91 -1.77
C ILE A 125 8.24 -3.12 -1.15
N GLU A 126 8.42 -1.82 -0.93
CA GLU A 126 7.39 -0.96 -0.34
C GLU A 126 6.13 -0.87 -1.21
N LEU A 127 6.29 -0.85 -2.54
CA LEU A 127 5.18 -0.89 -3.49
C LEU A 127 4.46 -2.24 -3.56
N ILE A 128 5.07 -3.34 -3.11
CA ILE A 128 4.44 -4.66 -3.10
C ILE A 128 3.77 -4.92 -1.75
N GLN A 129 4.50 -4.63 -0.67
CA GLN A 129 4.14 -4.92 0.70
C GLN A 129 4.55 -3.72 1.59
N PRO A 130 3.71 -2.68 1.69
CA PRO A 130 3.99 -1.46 2.46
C PRO A 130 4.28 -1.68 3.95
N ASP A 131 3.86 -2.81 4.51
CA ASP A 131 4.09 -3.17 5.92
C ASP A 131 5.21 -4.19 6.09
N TYR A 132 5.99 -4.45 5.03
CA TYR A 132 7.12 -5.37 5.07
C TYR A 132 8.18 -4.90 6.08
N ARG A 133 8.66 -5.84 6.90
CA ARG A 133 9.78 -5.62 7.81
C ARG A 133 10.98 -6.36 7.28
N LEU A 134 12.09 -5.64 7.13
CA LEU A 134 13.36 -6.27 6.77
C LEU A 134 13.78 -7.27 7.85
N SER A 135 14.55 -8.28 7.46
CA SER A 135 15.20 -9.16 8.42
C SER A 135 15.99 -8.35 9.46
N GLY A 136 15.75 -8.64 10.74
CA GLY A 136 16.25 -7.83 11.87
C GLY A 136 15.23 -6.82 12.43
N GLY A 137 14.02 -6.75 11.87
CA GLY A 137 12.91 -5.95 12.41
C GLY A 137 12.96 -4.46 12.06
N TYR A 138 13.84 -4.06 11.14
CA TYR A 138 13.97 -2.67 10.72
C TYR A 138 12.82 -2.22 9.82
N GLU A 139 12.40 -0.97 9.99
CA GLU A 139 11.43 -0.33 9.10
C GLU A 139 12.08 -0.01 7.77
N LEU A 140 11.43 -0.43 6.68
CA LEU A 140 11.96 -0.28 5.34
C LEU A 140 12.16 1.20 4.97
N ALA A 141 11.14 2.04 5.18
CA ALA A 141 11.20 3.47 4.88
C ALA A 141 12.40 4.16 5.55
N ARG A 142 12.62 3.87 6.84
CA ARG A 142 13.74 4.43 7.60
C ARG A 142 15.10 4.06 7.02
N ILE A 143 15.31 2.80 6.63
CA ILE A 143 16.58 2.36 6.05
C ILE A 143 16.78 2.97 4.67
N ARG A 144 15.73 2.98 3.85
CA ARG A 144 15.79 3.59 2.52
C ARG A 144 16.16 5.06 2.59
N ASP A 145 15.50 5.84 3.44
CA ASP A 145 15.71 7.29 3.52
C ASP A 145 17.15 7.60 3.99
N ALA A 146 17.66 6.85 4.97
CA ALA A 146 19.05 6.95 5.39
C ALA A 146 20.08 6.58 4.30
N LEU A 147 19.72 5.69 3.37
CA LEU A 147 20.56 5.35 2.22
C LEU A 147 20.47 6.40 1.10
N ARG A 148 19.30 7.02 0.91
CA ARG A 148 19.11 8.13 -0.04
C ARG A 148 19.96 9.33 0.35
N ASP A 149 20.07 9.64 1.64
CA ASP A 149 20.93 10.71 2.15
C ASP A 149 22.43 10.48 1.87
N GLN A 150 22.83 9.22 1.62
CA GLN A 150 24.21 8.84 1.28
C GLN A 150 24.47 8.84 -0.23
N LEU A 151 23.41 8.84 -1.05
CA LEU A 151 23.59 8.95 -2.49
C LEU A 151 24.10 10.36 -2.80
N PRO A 152 25.18 10.50 -3.60
CA PRO A 152 25.61 11.81 -4.03
C PRO A 152 24.42 12.51 -4.70
N ALA A 153 24.13 13.75 -4.29
CA ALA A 153 23.16 14.59 -4.98
C ALA A 153 23.52 14.53 -6.46
N GLN A 154 22.71 13.85 -7.26
CA GLN A 154 23.05 13.59 -8.66
C GLN A 154 23.42 14.93 -9.27
N ALA A 155 24.67 15.05 -9.72
CA ALA A 155 25.16 16.26 -10.34
C ALA A 155 24.17 16.60 -11.45
N ALA A 156 23.51 17.76 -11.31
CA ALA A 156 22.58 18.26 -12.32
C ALA A 156 23.25 18.08 -13.70
N PRO A 157 22.53 17.56 -14.71
CA PRO A 157 23.11 17.40 -16.03
C PRO A 157 23.73 18.74 -16.43
N ALA A 158 25.04 18.75 -16.67
CA ALA A 158 25.74 19.94 -17.10
C ALA A 158 24.99 20.47 -18.32
N ALA A 159 24.34 21.63 -18.16
CA ALA A 159 23.64 22.30 -19.24
C ALA A 159 24.68 22.61 -20.32
N GLY A 160 24.66 21.81 -21.39
CA GLY A 160 25.42 22.02 -22.62
C GLY A 160 24.58 22.77 -23.63
#